data_AF-A0A529P030-F1
#
_entry.id   AF-A0A529P030-F1
#
_cell.length_a   1.000
_cell.length_b   1.000
_cell.length_c   1.000
_cell.angle_alpha   90.00
_cell.angle_beta   90.00
_cell.angle_gamma   90.00
#
_symmetry.space_group_name_H-M   'P 1'
#
loop_
_entity.id
_entity.type
_entity.pdbx_description
1 polymer ?
#
loop_
_entity_poly.entity_id
_entity_poly.type
_entity_poly.pdbx_seq_one_letter_code
_entity_poly.pdbx_strand_id
1 'polypeptide(L)'
;MKPIYIDYLNALDIEALAMTDAEIIGAVEAGLVAQGKGQTVIEPRVHLEPDPSFHGHFNVLRGYVAPLDAAGVKIVGDYVDNYLHGLPSEFGILNLFDPRT
;
A
#
# COMPACT_ATOMS: atom_id res chain seq x y z
N MET A 1 14.76 24.56 -12.08
CA MET A 1 13.80 23.61 -11.49
C MET A 1 13.94 23.66 -9.99
N LYS A 2 12.84 23.51 -9.24
CA LYS A 2 12.93 23.29 -7.79
C LYS A 2 13.43 21.86 -7.56
N PRO A 3 14.29 21.61 -6.56
CA PRO A 3 14.63 20.24 -6.16
C PRO A 3 13.39 19.45 -5.77
N ILE A 4 13.34 18.17 -6.11
CA ILE A 4 12.29 17.22 -5.73
C ILE A 4 12.93 16.20 -4.79
N TYR A 5 12.23 15.90 -3.69
CA TYR A 5 12.67 14.91 -2.70
C TYR A 5 11.62 13.80 -2.61
N ILE A 6 12.10 12.59 -2.33
CA ILE A 6 11.26 11.42 -2.05
C ILE A 6 11.68 10.93 -0.67
N ASP A 7 10.74 10.90 0.25
CA ASP A 7 10.95 10.29 1.55
C ASP A 7 10.82 8.77 1.40
N TYR A 8 11.80 8.05 1.95
CA TYR A 8 11.83 6.60 1.94
C TYR A 8 11.82 6.07 3.36
N LEU A 9 10.79 5.27 3.68
CA LEU A 9 10.66 4.54 4.92
C LEU A 9 10.76 3.05 4.62
N ASN A 10 11.75 2.39 5.22
CA ASN A 10 11.88 0.94 5.17
C ASN A 10 11.08 0.27 6.32
N ALA A 11 11.06 -1.06 6.36
CA ALA A 11 10.31 -1.81 7.37
C ALA A 11 10.71 -1.47 8.81
N LEU A 12 12.00 -1.21 9.08
CA LEU A 12 12.49 -0.83 10.41
C LEU A 12 12.05 0.58 10.78
N ASP A 13 11.97 1.50 9.81
CA ASP A 13 11.45 2.85 10.05
C ASP A 13 9.96 2.81 10.40
N ILE A 14 9.18 1.94 9.72
CA ILE A 14 7.77 1.72 10.03
C ILE A 14 7.59 1.07 11.41
N GLU A 15 8.42 0.08 11.77
CA GLU A 15 8.40 -0.55 13.09
C GLU A 15 8.73 0.46 14.20
N ALA A 16 9.68 1.37 13.95
CA ALA A 16 10.07 2.40 14.89
C ALA A 16 8.97 3.44 15.18
N LEU A 17 7.95 3.55 14.31
CA LEU A 17 6.77 4.37 14.60
C LEU A 17 5.97 3.84 15.79
N ALA A 18 6.11 2.54 16.11
CA ALA A 18 5.42 1.87 17.21
C ALA A 18 3.91 2.15 17.24
N MET A 19 3.28 2.18 16.06
CA MET A 19 1.85 2.44 15.90
C MET A 19 1.04 1.45 16.73
N THR A 20 0.14 1.99 17.54
CA THR A 20 -0.75 1.17 18.35
C THR A 20 -1.87 0.58 17.51
N ASP A 21 -2.42 -0.56 17.93
CA ASP A 21 -3.61 -1.15 17.31
C ASP A 21 -4.76 -0.15 17.21
N ALA A 22 -4.93 0.71 18.21
CA ALA A 22 -5.97 1.73 18.23
C ALA A 22 -5.78 2.77 17.12
N GLU A 23 -4.55 3.23 16.88
CA GLU A 23 -4.23 4.15 15.77
C GLU A 23 -4.46 3.49 14.42
N ILE A 24 -4.03 2.23 14.27
CA ILE A 24 -4.20 1.47 13.02
C ILE A 24 -5.69 1.26 12.72
N ILE A 25 -6.47 0.78 13.70
CA ILE A 25 -7.91 0.55 13.54
C ILE A 25 -8.63 1.87 13.24
N GLY A 26 -8.30 2.94 13.97
CA GLY A 26 -8.89 4.26 13.74
C GLY A 26 -8.62 4.79 12.32
N ALA A 27 -7.40 4.59 11.79
CA ALA A 27 -7.06 4.97 10.42
C ALA A 27 -7.84 4.16 9.38
N VAL A 28 -7.98 2.85 9.59
CA VAL A 28 -8.77 1.97 8.71
C VAL A 28 -10.25 2.36 8.73
N GLU A 29 -10.83 2.58 9.91
CA GLU A 29 -12.22 3.02 10.06
C GLU A 29 -12.46 4.36 9.34
N ALA A 30 -11.58 5.34 9.52
CA ALA A 30 -11.68 6.62 8.84
C ALA A 30 -11.65 6.46 7.30
N GLY A 31 -10.81 5.55 6.78
CA GLY A 31 -10.78 5.21 5.36
C GLY A 31 -12.09 4.59 4.87
N LEU A 32 -12.66 3.66 5.62
CA LEU A 32 -13.96 3.04 5.31
C LEU A 32 -15.11 4.05 5.36
N VAL A 33 -15.12 4.95 6.34
CA VAL A 33 -16.09 6.05 6.43
C VAL A 33 -15.97 6.98 5.23
N ALA A 34 -14.75 7.36 4.82
CA ALA A 34 -14.52 8.18 3.64
C ALA A 34 -15.06 7.48 2.37
N GLN A 35 -14.80 6.18 2.23
CA GLN A 35 -15.32 5.39 1.12
C GLN A 35 -16.85 5.35 1.11
N GLY A 36 -17.49 5.08 2.26
CA GLY A 36 -18.95 5.06 2.39
C GLY A 36 -19.62 6.40 2.11
N LYS A 37 -18.88 7.51 2.27
CA LYS A 37 -19.31 8.87 1.91
C LYS A 37 -19.00 9.27 0.47
N GLY A 38 -18.42 8.38 -0.34
CA GLY A 38 -18.02 8.68 -1.72
C GLY A 38 -16.82 9.63 -1.83
N GLN A 39 -16.00 9.72 -0.78
CA GLN A 39 -14.84 10.62 -0.69
C GLN A 39 -13.52 9.92 -1.06
N THR A 40 -13.61 8.84 -1.83
CA THR A 40 -12.46 8.07 -2.28
C THR A 40 -12.58 7.78 -3.76
N VAL A 41 -11.44 7.81 -4.47
CA VAL A 41 -11.31 7.14 -5.77
C VAL A 41 -10.58 5.83 -5.51
N ILE A 42 -11.21 4.70 -5.83
CA ILE A 42 -10.59 3.39 -5.68
C ILE A 42 -10.70 2.70 -7.03
N GLU A 43 -9.57 2.57 -7.70
CA GLU A 43 -9.50 1.93 -9.01
C GLU A 43 -9.56 0.41 -8.88
N PRO A 44 -9.99 -0.31 -9.92
CA PRO A 44 -9.88 -1.76 -9.95
C PRO A 44 -8.44 -2.20 -9.70
N ARG A 45 -8.31 -3.24 -8.87
CA ARG A 45 -7.06 -3.97 -8.68
C ARG A 45 -6.55 -4.47 -10.02
N VAL A 46 -5.27 -4.24 -10.28
CA VAL A 46 -4.57 -4.83 -11.43
C VAL A 46 -3.76 -6.01 -10.92
N HIS A 47 -3.93 -7.16 -11.57
CA HIS A 47 -3.22 -8.38 -11.24
C HIS A 47 -2.08 -8.59 -12.25
N LEU A 48 -0.91 -8.96 -11.75
CA LEU A 48 0.24 -9.33 -12.56
C LEU A 48 0.76 -10.68 -12.07
N GLU A 49 0.58 -11.70 -12.89
CA GLU A 49 1.15 -13.02 -12.69
C GLU A 49 2.33 -13.18 -13.66
N PRO A 50 3.59 -13.18 -13.18
CA PRO A 50 4.74 -13.25 -14.08
C PRO A 50 4.84 -14.61 -14.79
N ASP A 51 4.61 -15.69 -14.07
CA ASP A 51 4.60 -17.07 -14.58
C ASP A 51 3.75 -17.97 -13.65
N PRO A 52 2.84 -18.79 -14.18
CA PRO A 52 2.00 -19.68 -13.38
C PRO A 52 2.78 -20.67 -12.51
N SER A 53 3.99 -21.06 -12.93
CA SER A 53 4.87 -21.98 -12.19
C SER A 53 5.51 -21.36 -10.95
N PHE A 54 5.45 -20.04 -10.79
CA PHE A 54 6.02 -19.36 -9.63
C PHE A 54 5.09 -19.40 -8.40
N HIS A 55 3.84 -19.86 -8.58
CA HIS A 55 2.84 -19.91 -7.52
C HIS A 55 2.73 -18.59 -6.73
N GLY A 56 2.73 -17.49 -7.47
CA GLY A 56 2.69 -16.17 -6.89
C GLY A 56 2.38 -15.09 -7.90
N HIS A 57 1.98 -13.94 -7.38
CA HIS A 57 1.49 -12.82 -8.18
C HIS A 57 1.75 -11.49 -7.48
N PHE A 58 1.54 -10.41 -8.23
CA PHE A 58 1.48 -9.06 -7.71
C PHE A 58 0.08 -8.48 -7.90
N ASN A 59 -0.32 -7.64 -6.94
CA ASN A 59 -1.47 -6.77 -7.06
C ASN A 59 -1.02 -5.31 -7.00
N VAL A 60 -1.52 -4.51 -7.93
CA VAL A 60 -1.37 -3.05 -7.92
C VAL A 60 -2.70 -2.44 -7.52
N LEU A 61 -2.72 -1.83 -6.34
CA LEU A 61 -3.89 -1.18 -5.74
C LEU A 61 -3.67 0.33 -5.80
N ARG A 62 -4.62 1.06 -6.40
CA ARG A 62 -4.49 2.49 -6.66
C ARG A 62 -5.70 3.19 -6.10
N GLY A 63 -5.48 4.31 -5.42
CA GLY A 63 -6.59 5.11 -4.94
C GLY A 63 -6.20 6.48 -4.43
N TYR A 64 -7.21 7.25 -4.07
CA TYR A 64 -7.11 8.56 -3.48
C TYR A 64 -8.14 8.66 -2.35
N VAL A 65 -7.74 9.19 -1.21
CA VAL A 65 -8.62 9.38 -0.04
C VAL A 65 -8.70 10.88 0.25
N ALA A 66 -9.83 11.51 -0.07
CA ALA A 66 -9.94 12.96 -0.02
C ALA A 66 -9.71 13.57 1.37
N PRO A 67 -10.18 12.98 2.48
CA PRO A 67 -9.88 13.50 3.82
C PRO A 67 -8.40 13.39 4.21
N LEU A 68 -7.64 12.47 3.61
CA LEU A 68 -6.19 12.35 3.82
C LEU A 68 -5.37 13.19 2.83
N ASP A 69 -6.03 13.72 1.79
CA ASP A 69 -5.40 14.52 0.73
C ASP A 69 -4.17 13.84 0.11
N ALA A 70 -4.24 12.51 -0.07
CA ALA A 70 -3.15 11.68 -0.54
C ALA A 70 -3.63 10.68 -1.61
N ALA A 71 -2.90 10.63 -2.73
CA ALA A 71 -3.02 9.57 -3.71
C ALA A 71 -2.00 8.46 -3.40
N GLY A 72 -2.39 7.21 -3.53
CA GLY A 72 -1.58 6.06 -3.15
C GLY A 72 -1.55 4.96 -4.19
N VAL A 73 -0.38 4.34 -4.35
CA VAL A 73 -0.20 3.12 -5.14
C VAL A 73 0.51 2.08 -4.28
N LYS A 74 -0.19 1.00 -3.93
CA LYS A 74 0.37 -0.16 -3.25
C LYS A 74 0.65 -1.26 -4.27
N ILE A 75 1.90 -1.69 -4.35
CA ILE A 75 2.31 -2.90 -5.06
C ILE A 75 2.57 -3.94 -3.99
N VAL A 76 1.82 -5.02 -4.00
CA VAL A 76 1.96 -6.13 -3.04
C VAL A 76 2.11 -7.44 -3.79
N GLY A 77 3.13 -8.22 -3.45
CA GLY A 77 3.33 -9.58 -3.91
C GLY A 77 2.78 -10.59 -2.91
N ASP A 78 2.26 -11.70 -3.41
CA ASP A 78 1.84 -12.86 -2.63
C ASP A 78 2.39 -14.12 -3.32
N TYR A 79 3.33 -14.78 -2.65
CA TYR A 79 4.07 -15.94 -3.14
C TYR A 79 3.98 -17.07 -2.12
N VAL A 80 3.28 -18.13 -2.52
CA VAL A 80 2.98 -19.25 -1.63
C VAL A 80 4.27 -19.93 -1.15
N ASP A 81 5.23 -20.12 -2.05
CA ASP A 81 6.44 -20.91 -1.79
C ASP A 81 7.62 -20.11 -1.21
N ASN A 82 7.42 -18.83 -0.88
CA ASN A 82 8.49 -17.99 -0.30
C ASN A 82 9.07 -18.53 1.02
N TYR A 83 8.29 -19.30 1.79
CA TYR A 83 8.77 -19.94 3.01
C TYR A 83 9.92 -20.92 2.75
N LEU A 84 10.00 -21.53 1.55
CA LEU A 84 11.11 -22.39 1.14
C LEU A 84 12.44 -21.61 1.03
N HIS A 85 12.35 -20.30 0.90
CA HIS A 85 13.48 -19.38 0.80
C HIS A 85 13.72 -18.59 2.10
N GLY A 86 12.97 -18.88 3.18
CA GLY A 86 13.04 -18.11 4.42
C GLY A 86 12.49 -16.68 4.29
N LEU A 87 11.61 -16.44 3.31
CA LEU A 87 10.97 -15.16 3.06
C LEU A 87 9.48 -15.21 3.45
N PRO A 88 8.88 -14.09 3.88
CA PRO A 88 7.42 -14.01 4.03
C PRO A 88 6.71 -14.19 2.68
N SER A 89 5.48 -14.72 2.73
CA SER A 89 4.64 -14.86 1.54
C SER A 89 4.28 -13.51 0.93
N GLU A 90 4.04 -12.51 1.77
CA GLU A 90 3.67 -11.18 1.34
C GLU A 90 4.80 -10.16 1.50
N PHE A 91 4.97 -9.34 0.48
CA PHE A 91 5.81 -8.14 0.52
C PHE A 91 5.08 -6.99 -0.16
N GLY A 92 5.21 -5.78 0.35
CA GLY A 92 4.55 -4.63 -0.27
C GLY A 92 5.35 -3.34 -0.16
N ILE A 93 5.15 -2.49 -1.15
CA ILE A 93 5.57 -1.09 -1.12
C ILE A 93 4.34 -0.22 -1.32
N LEU A 94 4.20 0.82 -0.50
CA LEU A 94 3.20 1.86 -0.62
C LEU A 94 3.89 3.16 -1.04
N ASN A 95 3.48 3.70 -2.17
CA ASN A 95 3.89 5.02 -2.61
C ASN A 95 2.74 5.99 -2.33
N LEU A 96 3.05 7.13 -1.72
CA LEU A 96 2.11 8.21 -1.44
C LEU A 96 2.54 9.45 -2.23
N PHE A 97 1.59 10.13 -2.84
CA PHE A 97 1.80 11.27 -3.71
C PHE A 97 0.90 12.44 -3.30
N ASP A 98 1.37 13.66 -3.49
CA ASP A 98 0.48 14.82 -3.50
C ASP A 98 -0.48 14.65 -4.69
N PRO A 99 -1.81 14.64 -4.48
CA PRO A 99 -2.77 14.41 -5.56
C PRO A 99 -2.80 15.54 -6.61
N ARG A 100 -2.07 16.65 -6.41
CA ARG A 100 -2.10 17.85 -7.26
C ARG A 100 -0.81 18.09 -8.07
N THR A 101 0.27 17.36 -7.81
CA THR A 101 1.58 17.54 -8.47
C THR A 101 2.36 16.24 -8.58
#